data_AF-A0A2V7ATW0-F1
#
_entry.id   AF-A0A2V7ATW0-F1
#
_cell.length_a   1.000
_cell.length_b   1.000
_cell.length_c   1.000
_cell.angle_alpha   90.00
_cell.angle_beta   90.00
_cell.angle_gamma   90.00
#
_symmetry.space_group_name_H-M   'P 1'
#
loop_
_entity.id
_entity.type
_entity.pdbx_description
1 polymer ?
#
loop_
_entity_poly.entity_id
_entity_poly.type
_entity_poly.pdbx_seq_one_letter_code
_entity_poly.pdbx_strand_id
1 'polypeptide(L)'
;MTNIERQPEAGALGLTGFSPILIATRWLEQYARMKRWHSRITESQSVDAHAVDDVYAFFVCCYHLKDWIKKDDSVEKTIRDEVETTVSASQMLSLSGDITNGFKHLKLNKARVDASAHVETIGTPLGEFTLDDSRLGGIVVAGAQAPLNAKVVAQQCLEAWDAFLRARGMSSGSEPQ
;
A
#
# COMPACT_ATOMS: atom_id res chain seq x y z
N MET A 1 43.08 -57.24 8.52
CA MET A 1 41.91 -57.11 7.62
C MET A 1 40.71 -56.77 8.48
N THR A 2 40.46 -55.48 8.68
CA THR A 2 39.44 -54.94 9.58
C THR A 2 38.16 -54.69 8.80
N ASN A 3 37.08 -55.39 9.16
CA ASN A 3 35.74 -55.16 8.66
C ASN A 3 35.18 -53.88 9.31
N ILE A 4 34.83 -52.89 8.50
CA ILE A 4 34.10 -51.69 8.92
C ILE A 4 32.63 -51.92 8.58
N GLU A 5 31.83 -52.08 9.62
CA GLU A 5 30.38 -52.24 9.58
C GLU A 5 29.73 -50.87 9.28
N ARG A 6 28.89 -50.80 8.24
CA ARG A 6 28.19 -49.57 7.84
C ARG A 6 27.04 -49.28 8.81
N GLN A 7 27.01 -48.06 9.34
CA GLN A 7 25.81 -47.50 9.98
C GLN A 7 24.77 -47.11 8.92
N PRO A 8 23.45 -47.22 9.19
CA PRO A 8 22.43 -46.73 8.29
C PRO A 8 22.27 -45.22 8.43
N GLU A 9 22.22 -44.52 7.29
CA GLU A 9 22.04 -43.08 7.23
C GLU A 9 20.63 -42.67 7.69
N ALA A 10 20.57 -41.65 8.54
CA ALA A 10 19.35 -41.05 9.02
C ALA A 10 18.59 -40.40 7.85
N GLY A 11 17.32 -40.78 7.71
CA GLY A 11 16.41 -40.26 6.69
C GLY A 11 16.30 -38.73 6.76
N ALA A 12 16.45 -38.10 5.60
CA ALA A 12 16.21 -36.68 5.40
C ALA A 12 14.75 -36.35 5.76
N LEU A 13 14.57 -35.59 6.86
CA LEU A 13 13.33 -34.92 7.19
C LEU A 13 13.01 -33.89 6.10
N GLY A 14 11.80 -33.97 5.55
CA GLY A 14 11.28 -33.06 4.55
C GLY A 14 11.33 -31.61 5.03
N LEU A 15 12.19 -30.81 4.41
CA LEU A 15 12.15 -29.37 4.51
C LEU A 15 10.96 -28.87 3.69
N THR A 16 9.90 -28.44 4.36
CA THR A 16 8.84 -27.60 3.78
C THR A 16 9.45 -26.25 3.42
N GLY A 17 10.03 -26.18 2.23
CA GLY A 17 10.76 -25.01 1.75
C GLY A 17 9.86 -23.80 1.54
N PHE A 18 9.90 -22.85 2.48
CA PHE A 18 9.58 -21.46 2.17
C PHE A 18 10.75 -20.88 1.37
N SER A 19 10.59 -20.78 0.05
CA SER A 19 11.59 -20.14 -0.81
C SER A 19 11.57 -18.60 -0.59
N PRO A 20 12.71 -17.96 -0.26
CA PRO A 20 12.79 -16.51 -0.06
C PRO A 20 12.34 -15.70 -1.28
N ILE A 21 12.55 -16.24 -2.48
CA ILE A 21 12.12 -15.65 -3.76
C ILE A 21 10.59 -15.52 -3.83
N LEU A 22 9.87 -16.45 -3.20
CA LEU A 22 8.41 -16.48 -3.17
C LEU A 22 7.85 -15.38 -2.26
N ILE A 23 8.53 -15.01 -1.17
CA ILE A 23 8.10 -13.92 -0.28
C ILE A 23 8.15 -12.56 -1.00
N ALA A 24 9.19 -12.30 -1.79
CA ALA A 24 9.38 -11.02 -2.51
C ALA A 24 8.31 -10.74 -3.59
N THR A 25 7.55 -11.76 -4.01
CA THR A 25 6.53 -11.69 -5.07
C THR A 25 5.09 -11.87 -4.57
N ARG A 26 4.90 -11.97 -3.25
CA ARG A 26 3.60 -12.17 -2.59
C ARG A 26 2.99 -10.89 -2.08
N TRP A 27 1.68 -10.92 -1.81
CA TRP A 27 0.92 -9.75 -1.34
C TRP A 27 1.55 -9.10 -0.09
N LEU A 28 2.18 -9.90 0.77
CA LEU A 28 2.82 -9.43 1.98
C LEU A 28 3.95 -8.42 1.71
N GLU A 29 4.79 -8.67 0.69
CA GLU A 29 5.85 -7.73 0.33
C GLU A 29 5.28 -6.44 -0.28
N GLN A 30 4.19 -6.53 -1.05
CA GLN A 30 3.50 -5.33 -1.54
C GLN A 30 2.89 -4.51 -0.41
N TYR A 31 2.30 -5.17 0.59
CA TYR A 31 1.79 -4.52 1.78
C TYR A 31 2.93 -3.89 2.61
N ALA A 32 4.05 -4.59 2.79
CA ALA A 32 5.24 -4.03 3.43
C ALA A 32 5.81 -2.83 2.66
N ARG A 33 5.83 -2.88 1.32
CA ARG A 33 6.23 -1.77 0.46
C ARG A 33 5.32 -0.56 0.62
N MET A 34 4.01 -0.78 0.66
CA MET A 34 3.02 0.27 0.94
C MET A 34 3.29 0.93 2.31
N LYS A 35 3.53 0.14 3.37
CA LYS A 35 3.88 0.67 4.70
C LYS A 35 5.17 1.49 4.70
N ARG A 36 6.21 1.05 3.97
CA ARG A 36 7.47 1.82 3.84
C ARG A 36 7.26 3.16 3.15
N TRP A 37 6.43 3.23 2.12
CA TRP A 37 6.08 4.52 1.49
C TRP A 37 5.25 5.40 2.43
N HIS A 38 4.31 4.80 3.18
CA HIS A 38 3.53 5.52 4.18
C HIS A 38 4.41 6.18 5.26
N SER A 39 5.41 5.46 5.78
CA SER A 39 6.37 6.00 6.75
C SER A 39 7.15 7.17 6.15
N ARG A 40 7.69 7.03 4.93
CA ARG A 40 8.42 8.12 4.23
C ARG A 40 7.59 9.40 4.08
N ILE A 41 6.35 9.30 3.61
CA ILE A 41 5.49 10.48 3.43
C ILE A 41 5.08 11.10 4.76
N THR A 42 4.94 10.30 5.82
CA THR A 42 4.54 10.78 7.14
C THR A 42 5.68 11.55 7.81
N GLU A 43 6.88 10.97 7.76
CA GLU A 43 8.10 11.52 8.34
C GLU A 43 8.64 12.74 7.57
N SER A 44 8.44 12.77 6.25
CA SER A 44 8.91 13.89 5.43
C SER A 44 8.20 15.20 5.75
N GLN A 45 8.96 16.28 5.88
CA GLN A 45 8.47 17.66 5.96
C GLN A 45 8.65 18.42 4.64
N SER A 46 9.21 17.78 3.61
CA SER A 46 9.45 18.45 2.33
C SER A 46 8.16 18.55 1.50
N VAL A 47 8.07 19.64 0.75
CA VAL A 47 6.99 19.92 -0.20
C VAL A 47 7.65 20.23 -1.54
N ASP A 48 8.28 19.21 -2.11
CA ASP A 48 9.01 19.27 -3.38
C ASP A 48 8.56 18.13 -4.31
N ALA A 49 9.15 18.08 -5.51
CA ALA A 49 8.80 17.06 -6.51
C ALA A 49 9.06 15.63 -6.02
N HIS A 50 10.12 15.40 -5.24
CA HIS A 50 10.42 14.08 -4.70
C HIS A 50 9.39 13.65 -3.66
N ALA A 51 8.93 14.57 -2.82
CA ALA A 51 7.87 14.30 -1.87
C ALA A 51 6.53 13.99 -2.56
N VAL A 52 6.23 14.66 -3.68
CA VAL A 52 5.06 14.35 -4.52
C VAL A 52 5.18 12.95 -5.12
N ASP A 53 6.36 12.58 -5.64
CA ASP A 53 6.61 11.24 -6.18
C ASP A 53 6.45 10.15 -5.10
N ASP A 54 6.90 10.39 -3.87
CA ASP A 54 6.72 9.46 -2.75
C ASP A 54 5.24 9.25 -2.41
N VAL A 55 4.42 10.31 -2.48
CA VAL A 55 2.97 10.23 -2.30
C VAL A 55 2.31 9.43 -3.43
N TYR A 56 2.71 9.64 -4.68
CA TYR A 56 2.24 8.80 -5.79
C TYR A 56 2.67 7.35 -5.63
N ALA A 57 3.91 7.09 -5.22
CA ALA A 57 4.43 5.75 -4.98
C ALA A 57 3.61 5.01 -3.90
N PHE A 58 3.20 5.72 -2.85
CA PHE A 58 2.25 5.21 -1.86
C PHE A 58 0.92 4.81 -2.52
N PHE A 59 0.25 5.73 -3.22
CA PHE A 59 -1.08 5.46 -3.79
C PHE A 59 -1.05 4.31 -4.82
N VAL A 60 -0.02 4.26 -5.67
CA VAL A 60 0.22 3.15 -6.59
C VAL A 60 0.35 1.84 -5.82
N CYS A 61 1.15 1.82 -4.74
CA CYS A 61 1.33 0.61 -3.96
C CYS A 61 0.03 0.19 -3.24
N CYS A 62 -0.69 1.16 -2.70
CA CYS A 62 -1.95 0.99 -2.01
C CYS A 62 -3.04 0.41 -2.91
N TYR A 63 -3.23 0.98 -4.09
CA TYR A 63 -4.29 0.53 -4.99
C TYR A 63 -3.99 -0.87 -5.56
N HIS A 64 -2.73 -1.14 -5.91
CA HIS A 64 -2.35 -2.42 -6.51
C HIS A 64 -2.20 -3.59 -5.54
N LEU A 65 -2.27 -3.36 -4.22
CA LEU A 65 -2.27 -4.46 -3.24
C LEU A 65 -3.40 -5.47 -3.51
N LYS A 66 -4.57 -5.00 -3.96
CA LYS A 66 -5.69 -5.87 -4.35
C LYS A 66 -5.31 -6.87 -5.45
N ASP A 67 -4.50 -6.43 -6.42
CA ASP A 67 -4.11 -7.25 -7.56
C ASP A 67 -3.10 -8.31 -7.13
N TRP A 68 -2.25 -7.99 -6.14
CA TRP A 68 -1.31 -8.94 -5.55
C TRP A 68 -2.05 -10.00 -4.72
N ILE A 69 -2.98 -9.58 -3.85
CA ILE A 69 -3.83 -10.52 -3.07
C ILE A 69 -4.56 -11.48 -4.02
N LYS A 70 -5.17 -10.95 -5.08
CA LYS A 70 -5.92 -11.74 -6.06
C LYS A 70 -5.07 -12.74 -6.84
N LYS A 71 -3.80 -12.44 -7.08
CA LYS A 71 -2.87 -13.28 -7.85
C LYS A 71 -2.01 -14.20 -6.99
N ASP A 72 -2.06 -14.06 -5.67
CA ASP A 72 -1.28 -14.87 -4.75
C ASP A 72 -2.04 -16.15 -4.41
N ASP A 73 -1.61 -17.27 -4.98
CA ASP A 73 -2.23 -18.59 -4.76
C ASP A 73 -2.11 -19.10 -3.31
N SER A 74 -1.30 -18.46 -2.47
CA SER A 74 -1.28 -18.76 -1.03
C SER A 74 -2.45 -18.12 -0.27
N VAL A 75 -3.19 -17.20 -0.88
CA VAL A 75 -4.39 -16.59 -0.30
C VAL A 75 -5.62 -17.45 -0.63
N GLU A 76 -6.48 -17.64 0.39
CA GLU A 76 -7.73 -18.36 0.25
C GLU A 76 -8.58 -17.80 -0.90
N LYS A 77 -9.15 -18.68 -1.73
CA LYS A 77 -9.91 -18.29 -2.92
C LYS A 77 -11.05 -17.31 -2.59
N THR A 78 -11.76 -17.51 -1.48
CA THR A 78 -12.85 -16.63 -1.02
C THR A 78 -12.36 -15.19 -0.83
N ILE A 79 -11.22 -15.01 -0.15
CA ILE A 79 -10.58 -13.69 0.05
C ILE A 79 -10.17 -13.07 -1.29
N ARG A 80 -9.59 -13.87 -2.20
CA ARG A 80 -9.18 -13.40 -3.55
C ARG A 80 -10.37 -12.92 -4.38
N ASP A 81 -11.52 -13.58 -4.24
CA ASP A 81 -12.75 -13.22 -4.94
C ASP A 81 -13.40 -11.95 -4.35
N GLU A 82 -13.27 -11.72 -3.03
CA GLU A 82 -13.89 -10.59 -2.33
C GLU A 82 -13.10 -9.27 -2.36
N VAL A 83 -11.78 -9.32 -2.56
CA VAL A 83 -10.89 -8.16 -2.36
C VAL A 83 -11.29 -6.95 -3.22
N GLU A 84 -11.70 -7.17 -4.47
CA GLU A 84 -12.12 -6.10 -5.39
C GLU A 84 -13.40 -5.40 -4.91
N THR A 85 -14.36 -6.18 -4.39
CA THR A 85 -15.61 -5.65 -3.85
C THR A 85 -15.35 -4.83 -2.61
N THR A 86 -14.44 -5.28 -1.73
CA THR A 86 -14.09 -4.53 -0.52
C THR A 86 -13.38 -3.23 -0.85
N VAL A 87 -12.42 -3.26 -1.79
CA VAL A 87 -11.75 -2.04 -2.27
C VAL A 87 -12.76 -1.06 -2.87
N SER A 88 -13.70 -1.55 -3.67
CA SER A 88 -14.72 -0.71 -4.32
C SER A 88 -15.75 -0.15 -3.33
N ALA A 89 -15.97 -0.81 -2.20
CA ALA A 89 -16.85 -0.33 -1.13
C ALA A 89 -16.17 0.70 -0.20
N SER A 90 -14.84 0.73 -0.16
CA SER A 90 -14.08 1.73 0.59
C SER A 90 -13.89 2.99 -0.27
N GLN A 91 -14.40 4.12 0.22
CA GLN A 91 -14.23 5.42 -0.44
C GLN A 91 -12.75 5.77 -0.60
N MET A 92 -11.94 5.57 0.44
CA MET A 92 -10.51 5.94 0.42
C MET A 92 -9.70 5.05 -0.51
N LEU A 93 -9.95 3.73 -0.51
CA LEU A 93 -9.28 2.82 -1.45
C LEU A 93 -9.72 3.05 -2.90
N SER A 94 -10.99 3.43 -3.10
CA SER A 94 -11.49 3.82 -4.42
C SER A 94 -10.85 5.11 -4.91
N LEU A 95 -10.69 6.11 -4.05
CA LEU A 95 -9.98 7.36 -4.36
C LEU A 95 -8.50 7.11 -4.69
N SER A 96 -7.81 6.29 -3.91
CA SER A 96 -6.45 5.81 -4.23
C SER A 96 -6.36 5.18 -5.62
N GLY A 97 -7.41 4.45 -6.01
CA GLY A 97 -7.56 3.90 -7.35
C GLY A 97 -7.71 4.96 -8.44
N ASP A 98 -8.51 6.00 -8.21
CA ASP A 98 -8.66 7.07 -9.18
C ASP A 98 -7.36 7.88 -9.35
N ILE A 99 -6.66 8.20 -8.26
CA ILE A 99 -5.34 8.84 -8.28
C ILE A 99 -4.34 8.00 -9.08
N THR A 100 -4.23 6.70 -8.76
CA THR A 100 -3.30 5.79 -9.44
C THR A 100 -3.62 5.65 -10.92
N ASN A 101 -4.90 5.52 -11.25
CA ASN A 101 -5.34 5.39 -12.63
C ASN A 101 -5.21 6.71 -13.40
N GLY A 102 -5.31 7.86 -12.75
CA GLY A 102 -5.17 9.19 -13.36
C GLY A 102 -3.71 9.46 -13.67
N PHE A 103 -2.85 9.18 -12.70
CA PHE A 103 -1.40 9.28 -12.85
C PHE A 103 -0.88 8.44 -14.03
N LYS A 104 -1.32 7.17 -14.14
CA LYS A 104 -0.82 6.28 -15.20
C LYS A 104 -1.36 6.60 -16.60
N HIS A 105 -2.59 7.10 -16.71
CA HIS A 105 -3.29 7.27 -17.99
C HIS A 105 -3.35 8.72 -18.46
N LEU A 106 -2.87 9.67 -17.66
CA LEU A 106 -2.97 11.14 -17.86
C LEU A 106 -4.42 11.68 -17.88
N LYS A 107 -5.42 10.85 -18.22
CA LYS A 107 -6.86 11.14 -18.14
C LYS A 107 -7.64 9.88 -17.76
N LEU A 108 -8.59 10.01 -16.83
CA LEU A 108 -9.52 8.93 -16.49
C LEU A 108 -10.76 8.94 -17.39
N ASN A 109 -11.08 7.79 -17.98
CA ASN A 109 -12.35 7.60 -18.69
C ASN A 109 -13.47 7.08 -17.79
N LYS A 110 -13.13 6.52 -16.61
CA LYS A 110 -14.10 6.00 -15.63
C LYS A 110 -13.51 6.08 -14.22
N ALA A 111 -14.08 6.94 -13.39
CA ALA A 111 -13.72 7.11 -11.99
C ALA A 111 -14.69 6.38 -11.06
N ARG A 112 -14.23 6.08 -9.85
CA ARG A 112 -15.06 5.51 -8.77
C ARG A 112 -15.57 6.59 -7.82
N VAL A 113 -14.74 7.60 -7.57
CA VAL A 113 -14.99 8.74 -6.69
C VAL A 113 -14.85 10.02 -7.48
N ASP A 114 -13.69 10.25 -8.11
CA ASP A 114 -13.39 11.52 -8.77
C ASP A 114 -12.39 11.33 -9.92
N ALA A 115 -12.84 11.66 -11.14
CA ALA A 115 -12.03 11.53 -12.36
C ALA A 115 -10.89 12.54 -12.46
N SER A 116 -10.94 13.60 -11.65
CA SER A 116 -9.93 14.65 -11.57
C SER A 116 -9.00 14.49 -10.38
N ALA A 117 -9.13 13.41 -9.60
CA ALA A 117 -8.28 13.16 -8.43
C ALA A 117 -6.79 13.08 -8.81
N HIS A 118 -5.96 13.94 -8.22
CA HIS A 118 -4.51 13.96 -8.42
C HIS A 118 -3.78 14.52 -7.19
N VAL A 119 -2.45 14.36 -7.17
CA VAL A 119 -1.59 14.89 -6.11
C VAL A 119 -1.00 16.20 -6.58
N GLU A 120 -1.07 17.24 -5.76
CA GLU A 120 -0.44 18.54 -6.04
C GLU A 120 0.13 19.17 -4.77
N THR A 121 0.97 20.19 -4.95
CA THR A 121 1.47 21.03 -3.85
C THR A 121 0.66 22.31 -3.79
N ILE A 122 0.24 22.68 -2.59
CA ILE A 122 -0.33 24.01 -2.31
C ILE A 122 0.71 24.83 -1.55
N GLY A 123 0.97 26.05 -2.01
CA GLY A 123 1.88 26.97 -1.33
C GLY A 123 1.25 27.59 -0.08
N THR A 124 2.07 28.06 0.86
CA THR A 124 1.61 29.00 1.88
C THR A 124 1.16 30.30 1.19
N PRO A 125 0.03 30.91 1.61
CA PRO A 125 -0.17 32.33 1.31
C PRO A 125 1.02 33.11 1.86
N LEU A 126 1.73 33.86 1.01
CA LEU A 126 2.74 34.82 1.46
C LEU A 126 2.03 35.95 2.21
N GLY A 127 1.81 35.76 3.51
CA GLY A 127 1.12 36.71 4.38
C GLY A 127 0.98 36.18 5.80
N GLU A 128 1.36 37.01 6.76
CA GLU A 128 1.39 36.78 8.20
C GLU A 128 0.05 36.22 8.73
N PHE A 129 -0.07 34.90 8.88
CA PHE A 129 -1.22 34.27 9.53
C PHE A 129 -0.79 33.15 10.47
N THR A 130 -1.32 33.24 11.69
CA THR A 130 -1.15 32.30 12.79
C THR A 130 -1.67 30.90 12.45
N LEU A 131 -0.87 29.92 12.87
CA LEU A 131 -0.99 28.49 12.66
C LEU A 131 -2.34 27.91 13.10
N ASP A 132 -3.19 27.63 12.13
CA ASP A 132 -3.95 26.38 12.10
C ASP A 132 -3.21 25.50 11.08
N ASP A 133 -2.76 24.33 11.56
CA ASP A 133 -1.84 23.38 10.92
C ASP A 133 -2.33 22.83 9.56
N SER A 134 -3.54 23.19 9.12
CA SER A 134 -4.11 22.77 7.83
C SER A 134 -3.86 23.73 6.66
N ARG A 135 -3.24 24.89 6.91
CA ARG A 135 -3.04 25.96 5.89
C ARG A 135 -1.59 26.39 5.67
N LEU A 136 -0.64 25.73 6.33
CA LEU A 136 0.74 25.76 5.87
C LEU A 136 0.82 24.92 4.59
N GLY A 137 1.56 25.40 3.59
CA GLY A 137 1.73 24.72 2.31
C GLY A 137 2.09 23.25 2.50
N GLY A 138 1.60 22.39 1.60
CA GLY A 138 1.64 20.95 1.79
C GLY A 138 1.25 20.19 0.53
N ILE A 139 1.35 18.87 0.63
CA ILE A 139 0.93 17.97 -0.44
C ILE A 139 -0.51 17.55 -0.19
N VAL A 140 -1.36 17.73 -1.19
CA VAL A 140 -2.79 17.44 -1.13
C VAL A 140 -3.22 16.47 -2.22
N VAL A 141 -4.31 15.77 -1.95
CA VAL A 141 -5.13 15.14 -2.98
C VAL A 141 -6.18 16.17 -3.41
N ALA A 142 -6.02 16.69 -4.61
CA ALA A 142 -6.94 17.63 -5.25
C ALA A 142 -7.89 16.91 -6.20
N GLY A 143 -9.00 17.56 -6.54
CA GLY A 143 -10.03 17.03 -7.41
C GLY A 143 -11.19 18.01 -7.59
N ALA A 144 -12.38 17.49 -7.81
CA ALA A 144 -13.61 18.26 -7.97
C ALA A 144 -14.13 18.87 -6.65
N GLN A 145 -13.69 18.33 -5.51
CA GLN A 145 -13.99 18.85 -4.18
C GLN A 145 -12.78 19.56 -3.56
N ALA A 146 -12.98 20.11 -2.35
CA ALA A 146 -11.91 20.73 -1.59
C ALA A 146 -10.71 19.77 -1.40
N PRO A 147 -9.47 20.27 -1.57
CA PRO A 147 -8.29 19.43 -1.46
C PRO A 147 -8.17 18.82 -0.06
N LEU A 148 -7.75 17.56 0.00
CA LEU A 148 -7.53 16.80 1.23
C LEU A 148 -6.04 16.67 1.50
N ASN A 149 -5.61 16.75 2.76
CA ASN A 149 -4.21 16.49 3.11
C ASN A 149 -3.80 15.07 2.69
N ALA A 150 -2.75 14.94 1.87
CA ALA A 150 -2.36 13.66 1.30
C ALA A 150 -1.93 12.63 2.35
N LYS A 151 -1.30 13.07 3.45
CA LYS A 151 -0.93 12.18 4.57
C LYS A 151 -2.17 11.61 5.25
N VAL A 152 -3.21 12.43 5.44
CA VAL A 152 -4.47 11.98 6.04
C VAL A 152 -5.17 10.96 5.15
N VAL A 153 -5.24 11.20 3.84
CA VAL A 153 -5.83 10.24 2.89
C VAL A 153 -5.03 8.94 2.89
N ALA A 154 -3.70 9.03 2.91
CA ALA A 154 -2.83 7.86 2.95
C ALA A 154 -3.02 7.02 4.22
N GLN A 155 -3.10 7.67 5.39
CA GLN A 155 -3.37 7.03 6.67
C GLN A 155 -4.71 6.28 6.65
N GLN A 156 -5.79 6.90 6.14
CA GLN A 156 -7.10 6.23 6.06
C GLN A 156 -7.11 5.06 5.07
N CYS A 157 -6.30 5.13 4.00
CA CYS A 157 -6.12 3.99 3.10
C CYS A 157 -5.41 2.82 3.80
N LEU A 158 -4.35 3.11 4.57
CA LEU A 158 -3.64 2.10 5.35
C LEU A 158 -4.57 1.44 6.38
N GLU A 159 -5.34 2.23 7.13
CA GLU A 159 -6.32 1.72 8.10
C GLU A 159 -7.40 0.84 7.45
N ALA A 160 -7.88 1.22 6.25
CA ALA A 160 -8.83 0.40 5.50
C ALA A 160 -8.25 -0.96 5.10
N TRP A 161 -6.97 -1.00 4.69
CA TRP A 161 -6.28 -2.26 4.41
C TRP A 161 -6.06 -3.09 5.67
N ASP A 162 -5.63 -2.47 6.77
CA ASP A 162 -5.44 -3.14 8.06
C ASP A 162 -6.73 -3.79 8.55
N ALA A 163 -7.85 -3.07 8.45
CA ALA A 163 -9.17 -3.59 8.79
C ALA A 163 -9.56 -4.79 7.90
N PHE A 164 -9.34 -4.70 6.59
CA PHE A 164 -9.63 -5.78 5.64
C PHE A 164 -8.82 -7.05 5.98
N LEU A 165 -7.52 -6.91 6.17
CA LEU A 165 -6.59 -8.02 6.44
C LEU A 165 -6.89 -8.67 7.80
N ARG A 166 -7.09 -7.85 8.84
CA ARG A 166 -7.41 -8.32 10.20
C ARG A 166 -8.71 -9.11 10.23
N ALA A 167 -9.76 -8.62 9.56
CA ALA A 167 -11.06 -9.29 9.50
C ALA A 167 -10.99 -10.69 8.84
N ARG A 168 -9.92 -10.98 8.11
CA ARG A 168 -9.70 -12.24 7.38
C ARG A 168 -8.59 -13.09 7.97
N GLY A 169 -8.09 -12.73 9.15
CA GLY A 169 -6.98 -13.43 9.81
C GLY A 169 -5.67 -13.39 9.02
N MET A 170 -5.55 -12.47 8.06
CA MET A 170 -4.33 -12.28 7.29
C MET A 170 -3.35 -11.46 8.11
N SER A 171 -2.42 -12.13 8.80
CA SER A 171 -1.35 -11.44 9.51
C SER A 171 -0.26 -11.04 8.53
N SER A 172 0.07 -9.75 8.48
CA SER A 172 1.44 -9.38 8.18
C SER A 172 2.27 -9.87 9.34
N GLY A 173 3.20 -10.81 9.12
CA GLY A 173 4.06 -11.33 10.17
C GLY A 173 4.51 -10.19 11.09
N SER A 174 4.32 -10.37 12.40
CA SER A 174 4.68 -9.42 13.43
C SER A 174 6.12 -8.94 13.23
N GLU A 175 6.31 -7.66 12.91
CA GLU A 175 7.56 -7.00 13.25
C GLU A 175 7.56 -6.86 14.79
N PRO A 176 8.62 -7.32 15.48
CA PRO A 176 8.76 -7.04 16.90
C PRO A 176 8.86 -5.52 17.09
N GLN A 177 8.09 -5.01 18.06
CA GLN A 177 8.22 -3.65 18.58
C GLN A 177 9.59 -3.40 19.19
#